data_AF-A0A903VVM2-F1
#
_entry.id   AF-A0A903VVM2-F1
#
_cell.length_a   1.000
_cell.length_b   1.000
_cell.length_c   1.000
_cell.angle_alpha   90.00
_cell.angle_beta   90.00
_cell.angle_gamma   90.00
#
_symmetry.space_group_name_H-M   'P 1'
#
loop_
_entity.id
_entity.type
_entity.pdbx_description
1 polymer ?
#
loop_
_entity_poly.entity_id
_entity_poly.type
_entity_poly.pdbx_seq_one_letter_code
_entity_poly.pdbx_strand_id
1 'polypeptide(L)'
;MQNVVDCKEHMPKADTIRLRNKHIGKSCQLFYKTDPLKIVRGQGQYMYDEEGSRYLDCINNVAHVGHCHPKVVEAGSRQIATLSTNNRFLHDELVKCAQTLTDKMPGNLSVCYFVNSGSEANDLALRLARQHTKRHEVITLDHAYHGHVSAVMEISPYKFNQPGGDPKPDFVHVAPCPDVYRGKHRDCDYPEGTDMGQLYVDEVARLVESSQTGIAAFIAESLQSCGGQIIPPKDYFKKVYKIIRDAGGVTIADEVQVGFGRIGTHYWAFEPHDVIPDIVTVAKPMGNGHPVGAVVTTPEIAESFASTGVCYFNTYGGNPVSCAIANAVMSVIDEENLQDNAFIVGKYLLDQCRSLRYEYDVVGDVRGTGLFVGIELVTNRKERTPATKMAKAVVDRMKNTHKILVSSDGPNDNVIKLKPPMVFNAENADEFLYGFRECLTYLENLEKSQHTGNPEVRAVLTIPVPATGGLCSLANSTISEKREKLIKSV
;
A
#
# COMPACT_ATOMS: atom_id res chain seq x y z
N MET A 1 -29.93 -11.20 -17.92
CA MET A 1 -30.66 -10.05 -17.35
C MET A 1 -29.73 -9.41 -16.32
N GLN A 2 -29.20 -8.22 -16.61
CA GLN A 2 -28.43 -7.43 -15.64
C GLN A 2 -29.41 -6.99 -14.56
N ASN A 3 -29.30 -7.55 -13.35
CA ASN A 3 -29.91 -6.96 -12.17
C ASN A 3 -29.23 -5.60 -11.97
N VAL A 4 -29.88 -4.53 -12.46
CA VAL A 4 -29.57 -3.17 -12.04
C VAL A 4 -29.88 -3.15 -10.54
N VAL A 5 -28.83 -3.30 -9.72
CA VAL A 5 -28.95 -3.14 -8.28
C VAL A 5 -29.40 -1.71 -8.07
N ASP A 6 -30.64 -1.54 -7.60
CA ASP A 6 -31.21 -0.24 -7.26
C ASP A 6 -30.24 0.46 -6.29
N CYS A 7 -29.71 1.61 -6.72
CA CYS A 7 -28.68 2.32 -5.98
C CYS A 7 -29.31 2.96 -4.74
N LYS A 8 -29.09 2.35 -3.56
CA LYS A 8 -29.67 2.79 -2.29
C LYS A 8 -29.08 4.10 -1.74
N GLU A 9 -28.10 4.70 -2.42
CA GLU A 9 -27.38 5.91 -2.00
C GLU A 9 -28.08 7.20 -2.48
N HIS A 10 -29.21 7.55 -1.86
CA HIS A 10 -30.04 8.69 -2.32
C HIS A 10 -29.61 10.09 -1.86
N MET A 11 -28.66 10.22 -0.92
CA MET A 11 -28.24 11.55 -0.44
C MET A 11 -27.42 12.31 -1.51
N PRO A 12 -27.69 13.60 -1.80
CA PRO A 12 -26.82 14.40 -2.67
C PRO A 12 -25.37 14.45 -2.14
N LYS A 13 -24.37 14.47 -3.03
CA LYS A 13 -22.94 14.50 -2.65
C LYS A 13 -22.60 15.63 -1.67
N ALA A 14 -23.19 16.81 -1.85
CA ALA A 14 -23.01 17.94 -0.94
C ALA A 14 -23.48 17.62 0.51
N ASP A 15 -24.61 16.93 0.65
CA ASP A 15 -25.11 16.49 1.96
C ASP A 15 -24.24 15.38 2.56
N THR A 16 -23.77 14.43 1.76
CA THR A 16 -22.82 13.41 2.20
C THR A 16 -21.54 14.06 2.76
N ILE A 17 -20.98 15.06 2.07
CA ILE A 17 -19.80 15.81 2.54
C ILE A 17 -20.10 16.56 3.83
N ARG A 18 -21.24 17.26 3.90
CA ARG A 18 -21.65 18.01 5.10
C ARG A 18 -21.80 17.10 6.32
N LEU A 19 -22.48 15.97 6.17
CA LEU A 19 -22.66 14.99 7.25
C LEU A 19 -21.36 14.30 7.62
N ARG A 20 -20.50 13.96 6.65
CA ARG A 20 -19.15 13.44 6.93
C ARG A 20 -18.34 14.41 7.77
N ASN A 21 -18.32 15.69 7.40
CA ASN A 21 -17.58 16.73 8.14
C ASN A 21 -18.12 16.96 9.56
N LYS A 22 -19.40 16.63 9.80
CA LYS A 22 -20.03 16.70 11.12
C LYS A 22 -19.75 15.45 11.97
N HIS A 23 -19.78 14.26 11.36
CA HIS A 23 -19.84 12.99 12.09
C HIS A 23 -18.56 12.17 12.05
N ILE A 24 -17.63 12.44 11.12
CA ILE A 24 -16.38 11.70 10.97
C ILE A 24 -15.20 12.62 11.34
N GLY A 25 -14.25 12.08 12.11
CA GLY A 25 -13.06 12.82 12.52
C GLY A 25 -12.28 13.36 11.34
N LYS A 26 -11.85 14.62 11.42
CA LYS A 26 -11.13 15.33 10.34
C LYS A 26 -9.79 14.70 9.96
N SER A 27 -9.23 13.86 10.83
CA SER A 27 -8.03 13.06 10.54
C SER A 27 -8.26 11.97 9.49
N CYS A 28 -9.51 11.55 9.26
CA CYS A 28 -9.88 10.58 8.21
C CYS A 28 -10.01 11.27 6.85
N GLN A 29 -8.88 11.40 6.16
CA GLN A 29 -8.78 12.14 4.90
C GLN A 29 -9.47 11.43 3.73
N LEU A 30 -9.96 12.22 2.78
CA LEU A 30 -10.47 11.74 1.49
C LEU A 30 -9.38 11.87 0.42
N PHE A 31 -9.39 10.96 -0.56
CA PHE A 31 -8.74 11.21 -1.83
C PHE A 31 -9.39 12.40 -2.54
N TYR A 32 -8.62 13.08 -3.39
CA TYR A 32 -9.10 14.21 -4.18
C TYR A 32 -9.82 15.29 -3.34
N LYS A 33 -9.21 15.73 -2.23
CA LYS A 33 -9.83 16.57 -1.19
C LYS A 33 -10.66 17.76 -1.70
N THR A 34 -10.25 18.40 -2.78
CA THR A 34 -10.94 19.57 -3.37
C THR A 34 -12.24 19.20 -4.07
N ASP A 35 -12.30 18.00 -4.64
CA ASP A 35 -13.49 17.44 -5.30
C ASP A 35 -13.51 15.92 -5.06
N PRO A 36 -13.95 15.45 -3.88
CA PRO A 36 -13.98 14.03 -3.56
C PRO A 36 -15.05 13.31 -4.39
N LEU A 37 -14.81 12.05 -4.72
CA LEU A 37 -15.79 11.22 -5.43
C LEU A 37 -16.81 10.62 -4.46
N LYS A 38 -18.08 10.56 -4.85
CA LYS A 38 -19.10 9.75 -4.18
C LYS A 38 -19.33 8.48 -5.01
N ILE A 39 -18.59 7.43 -4.69
CA ILE A 39 -18.72 6.13 -5.38
C ILE A 39 -19.92 5.39 -4.82
N VAL A 40 -20.83 4.94 -5.69
CA VAL A 40 -22.07 4.26 -5.30
C VAL A 40 -22.17 2.82 -5.81
N ARG A 41 -21.29 2.43 -6.74
CA ARG A 41 -21.24 1.07 -7.29
C ARG A 41 -19.82 0.70 -7.72
N GLY A 42 -19.47 -0.58 -7.63
CA GLY A 42 -18.25 -1.14 -8.22
C GLY A 42 -18.56 -2.42 -9.00
N GLN A 43 -17.73 -2.73 -10.00
CA GLN A 43 -17.79 -3.98 -10.74
C GLN A 43 -16.42 -4.28 -11.38
N GLY A 44 -15.80 -5.41 -11.03
CA GLY A 44 -14.48 -5.77 -11.54
C GLY A 44 -13.43 -4.71 -11.19
N GLN A 45 -12.75 -4.16 -12.18
CA GLN A 45 -11.75 -3.09 -12.06
C GLN A 45 -12.33 -1.67 -12.16
N TYR A 46 -13.66 -1.53 -12.06
CA TYR A 46 -14.33 -0.25 -12.24
C TYR A 46 -15.12 0.18 -11.00
N MET A 47 -15.15 1.49 -10.77
CA MET A 47 -16.04 2.17 -9.83
C MET A 47 -16.96 3.13 -10.59
N TYR A 48 -18.14 3.43 -10.02
CA TYR A 48 -19.12 4.32 -10.60
C TYR A 48 -19.57 5.35 -9.58
N ASP A 49 -19.56 6.61 -9.98
CA ASP A 49 -20.05 7.71 -9.15
C ASP A 49 -21.59 7.81 -9.18
N GLU A 50 -22.13 8.76 -8.44
CA GLU A 50 -23.56 9.03 -8.33
C GLU A 50 -24.21 9.51 -9.64
N GLU A 51 -23.41 9.94 -10.62
CA GLU A 51 -23.84 10.40 -11.94
C GLU A 51 -23.79 9.26 -12.98
N GLY A 52 -23.28 8.08 -12.58
CA GLY A 52 -23.10 6.91 -13.45
C GLY A 52 -21.80 6.94 -14.24
N SER A 53 -20.89 7.89 -14.00
CA SER A 53 -19.59 7.94 -14.64
C SER A 53 -18.76 6.73 -14.22
N ARG A 54 -18.24 5.98 -15.19
CA ARG A 54 -17.31 4.88 -14.95
C ARG A 54 -15.91 5.44 -14.69
N TYR A 55 -15.27 4.92 -13.65
CA TYR A 55 -13.87 5.17 -13.33
C TYR A 55 -13.07 3.86 -13.39
N LEU A 56 -11.93 3.87 -14.08
CA LEU A 56 -10.95 2.78 -14.00
C LEU A 56 -10.18 2.88 -12.69
N ASP A 57 -10.19 1.81 -11.90
CA ASP A 57 -9.54 1.74 -10.60
C ASP A 57 -8.10 1.22 -10.70
N CYS A 58 -7.13 2.13 -10.58
CA CYS A 58 -5.72 1.78 -10.53
C CYS A 58 -5.10 1.85 -9.13
N ILE A 59 -5.89 2.02 -8.05
CA ILE A 59 -5.33 2.24 -6.69
C ILE A 59 -5.68 1.14 -5.68
N ASN A 60 -6.80 0.44 -5.83
CA ASN A 60 -7.28 -0.48 -4.81
C ASN A 60 -6.78 -1.92 -5.01
N ASN A 61 -5.90 -2.38 -4.11
CA ASN A 61 -5.61 -3.82 -3.94
C ASN A 61 -6.57 -4.49 -2.95
N VAL A 62 -7.44 -3.72 -2.30
CA VAL A 62 -8.42 -4.26 -1.35
C VAL A 62 -9.48 -5.05 -2.12
N ALA A 63 -10.00 -4.50 -3.22
CA ALA A 63 -10.86 -5.23 -4.16
C ALA A 63 -10.01 -6.12 -5.10
N HIS A 64 -9.19 -6.99 -4.50
CA HIS A 64 -8.17 -7.78 -5.18
C HIS A 64 -8.67 -8.61 -6.35
N VAL A 65 -9.78 -9.34 -6.20
CA VAL A 65 -10.39 -10.14 -7.28
C VAL A 65 -11.47 -9.35 -8.04
N GLY A 66 -11.48 -8.03 -7.89
CA GLY A 66 -12.46 -7.14 -8.48
C GLY A 66 -13.62 -6.80 -7.55
N HIS A 67 -14.15 -5.59 -7.72
CA HIS A 67 -15.32 -5.08 -7.03
C HIS A 67 -16.52 -5.99 -7.25
N CYS A 68 -17.20 -6.37 -6.16
CA CYS A 68 -18.44 -7.15 -6.16
C CYS A 68 -18.33 -8.51 -6.89
N HIS A 69 -17.19 -9.20 -6.76
CA HIS A 69 -16.98 -10.50 -7.39
C HIS A 69 -18.07 -11.53 -6.99
N PRO A 70 -18.82 -12.13 -7.94
CA PRO A 70 -20.00 -12.94 -7.63
C PRO A 70 -19.75 -14.11 -6.66
N LYS A 71 -18.66 -14.87 -6.87
CA LYS A 71 -18.30 -16.01 -6.00
C LYS A 71 -18.02 -15.59 -4.56
N VAL A 72 -17.42 -14.40 -4.36
CA VAL A 72 -17.10 -13.88 -3.02
C VAL A 72 -18.37 -13.39 -2.33
N VAL A 73 -19.24 -12.68 -3.06
CA VAL A 73 -20.54 -12.22 -2.56
C VAL A 73 -21.41 -13.41 -2.14
N GLU A 74 -21.48 -14.45 -2.97
CA GLU A 74 -22.24 -15.66 -2.69
C GLU A 74 -21.71 -16.40 -1.46
N ALA A 75 -20.40 -16.60 -1.36
CA ALA A 75 -19.78 -17.28 -0.21
C ALA A 75 -20.07 -16.56 1.11
N GLY A 76 -19.89 -15.24 1.15
CA GLY A 76 -20.21 -14.43 2.34
C GLY A 76 -21.70 -14.45 2.69
N SER A 77 -22.57 -14.28 1.69
CA SER A 77 -24.03 -14.25 1.88
C SER A 77 -24.60 -15.59 2.35
N ARG A 78 -24.09 -16.70 1.81
CA ARG A 78 -24.49 -18.05 2.24
C ARG A 78 -24.01 -18.33 3.65
N GLN A 79 -22.77 -17.99 3.97
CA GLN A 79 -22.21 -18.27 5.29
C GLN A 79 -22.86 -17.43 6.38
N ILE A 80 -23.13 -16.14 6.15
CA ILE A 80 -23.80 -15.28 7.14
C ILE A 80 -25.24 -15.73 7.43
N ALA A 81 -25.95 -16.27 6.43
CA ALA A 81 -27.28 -16.85 6.61
C ALA A 81 -27.25 -18.22 7.32
N THR A 82 -26.08 -18.84 7.45
CA THR A 82 -25.89 -20.15 8.08
C THR A 82 -25.37 -20.02 9.51
N LEU A 83 -24.20 -19.39 9.69
CA LEU A 83 -23.53 -19.23 10.98
C LEU A 83 -22.56 -18.05 10.96
N SER A 84 -22.71 -17.14 11.91
CA SER A 84 -21.81 -16.02 12.16
C SER A 84 -21.54 -15.89 13.66
N THR A 85 -20.39 -16.40 14.12
CA THR A 85 -20.00 -16.44 15.54
C THR A 85 -18.47 -16.40 15.68
N ASN A 86 -17.96 -16.39 16.91
CA ASN A 86 -16.51 -16.48 17.19
C ASN A 86 -15.93 -17.88 16.94
N ASN A 87 -14.61 -18.00 16.89
CA ASN A 87 -13.89 -19.23 16.53
C ASN A 87 -13.69 -20.24 17.68
N ARG A 88 -14.35 -20.09 18.84
CA ARG A 88 -14.24 -21.05 19.96
C ARG A 88 -15.13 -22.28 19.80
N PHE A 89 -16.07 -22.24 18.85
CA PHE A 89 -16.84 -23.41 18.43
C PHE A 89 -16.18 -24.02 17.19
N LEU A 90 -16.18 -25.34 17.08
CA LEU A 90 -15.64 -26.00 15.91
C LEU A 90 -16.46 -25.66 14.66
N HIS A 91 -15.77 -25.30 13.57
CA HIS A 91 -16.36 -25.17 12.25
C HIS A 91 -15.30 -25.35 11.16
N ASP A 92 -15.69 -25.97 10.05
CA ASP A 92 -14.76 -26.36 8.98
C ASP A 92 -14.13 -25.16 8.25
N GLU A 93 -14.87 -24.04 8.12
CA GLU A 93 -14.38 -22.88 7.39
C GLU A 93 -13.04 -22.35 7.92
N LEU A 94 -12.84 -22.40 9.24
CA LEU A 94 -11.58 -21.97 9.86
C LEU A 94 -10.42 -22.86 9.43
N VAL A 95 -10.59 -24.17 9.55
CA VAL A 95 -9.52 -25.14 9.28
C VAL A 95 -9.22 -25.18 7.78
N LYS A 96 -10.25 -25.13 6.92
CA LYS A 96 -10.08 -25.03 5.46
C LYS A 96 -9.36 -23.75 5.05
N CYS A 97 -9.69 -22.62 5.69
CA CYS A 97 -8.99 -21.36 5.44
C CYS A 97 -7.55 -21.37 5.90
N ALA A 98 -7.26 -21.95 7.08
CA ALA A 98 -5.90 -22.13 7.56
C ALA A 98 -5.11 -23.02 6.60
N GLN A 99 -5.65 -24.19 6.24
CA GLN A 99 -5.03 -25.14 5.32
C GLN A 99 -4.75 -24.51 3.96
N THR A 100 -5.75 -23.88 3.32
CA THR A 100 -5.58 -23.24 2.02
C THR A 100 -4.50 -22.15 2.05
N LEU A 101 -4.42 -21.40 3.15
CA LEU A 101 -3.39 -20.37 3.32
C LEU A 101 -1.99 -20.98 3.52
N THR A 102 -1.85 -22.00 4.37
CA THR A 102 -0.56 -22.65 4.66
C THR A 102 -0.05 -23.51 3.52
N ASP A 103 -0.94 -24.13 2.73
CA ASP A 103 -0.56 -24.93 1.55
C ASP A 103 0.12 -24.07 0.48
N LYS A 104 -0.09 -22.74 0.53
CA LYS A 104 0.56 -21.76 -0.34
C LYS A 104 1.83 -21.18 0.28
N MET A 105 2.20 -21.52 1.50
CA MET A 105 3.39 -20.99 2.19
C MET A 105 4.56 -21.96 2.04
N PRO A 106 5.81 -21.46 1.90
CA PRO A 106 6.98 -22.33 1.81
C PRO A 106 7.48 -22.78 3.18
N GLY A 107 8.26 -23.86 3.18
CA GLY A 107 8.99 -24.34 4.36
C GLY A 107 8.05 -24.83 5.46
N ASN A 108 8.27 -24.34 6.68
CA ASN A 108 7.53 -24.76 7.89
C ASN A 108 6.53 -23.69 8.38
N LEU A 109 6.10 -22.78 7.51
CA LEU A 109 5.10 -21.76 7.81
C LEU A 109 3.69 -22.37 7.79
N SER A 110 3.35 -23.09 8.86
CA SER A 110 2.18 -23.99 8.90
C SER A 110 1.18 -23.70 10.01
N VAL A 111 1.35 -22.63 10.79
CA VAL A 111 0.44 -22.26 11.89
C VAL A 111 -0.14 -20.88 11.66
N CYS A 112 -1.47 -20.77 11.70
CA CYS A 112 -2.19 -19.51 11.50
C CYS A 112 -2.79 -18.95 12.79
N TYR A 113 -2.67 -17.64 12.96
CA TYR A 113 -3.52 -16.84 13.85
C TYR A 113 -4.36 -15.87 13.01
N PHE A 114 -5.68 -15.92 13.13
CA PHE A 114 -6.56 -15.02 12.40
C PHE A 114 -6.86 -13.74 13.18
N VAL A 115 -6.92 -12.64 12.44
CA VAL A 115 -7.20 -11.27 12.92
C VAL A 115 -8.11 -10.54 11.92
N ASN A 116 -8.38 -9.26 12.14
CA ASN A 116 -9.36 -8.49 11.37
C ASN A 116 -8.71 -7.45 10.44
N SER A 117 -7.41 -7.20 10.57
CA SER A 117 -6.68 -6.20 9.79
C SER A 117 -5.19 -6.47 9.74
N GLY A 118 -4.49 -5.79 8.83
CA GLY A 118 -3.02 -5.84 8.76
C GLY A 118 -2.35 -5.24 10.01
N SER A 119 -2.96 -4.20 10.61
CA SER A 119 -2.47 -3.63 11.86
C SER A 119 -2.47 -4.65 13.00
N GLU A 120 -3.56 -5.41 13.15
CA GLU A 120 -3.65 -6.48 14.16
C GLU A 120 -2.69 -7.62 13.84
N ALA A 121 -2.48 -7.93 12.56
CA ALA A 121 -1.55 -8.99 12.15
C ALA A 121 -0.11 -8.62 12.52
N ASN A 122 0.32 -7.40 12.19
CA ASN A 122 1.66 -6.92 12.52
C ASN A 122 1.86 -6.73 14.03
N ASP A 123 0.84 -6.28 14.77
CA ASP A 123 0.89 -6.20 16.24
C ASP A 123 1.10 -7.59 16.87
N LEU A 124 0.32 -8.58 16.43
CA LEU A 124 0.47 -9.96 16.89
C LEU A 124 1.82 -10.56 16.47
N ALA A 125 2.30 -10.29 15.26
CA ALA A 125 3.61 -10.75 14.80
C ALA A 125 4.76 -10.23 15.68
N LEU A 126 4.72 -8.95 16.06
CA LEU A 126 5.68 -8.38 17.01
C LEU A 126 5.58 -9.05 18.39
N ARG A 127 4.36 -9.33 18.85
CA ARG A 127 4.14 -10.03 20.11
C ARG A 127 4.70 -11.45 20.10
N LEU A 128 4.49 -12.20 19.02
CA LEU A 128 5.05 -13.55 18.81
C LEU A 128 6.59 -13.49 18.79
N ALA A 129 7.16 -12.59 18.01
CA ALA A 129 8.62 -12.41 17.90
C ALA A 129 9.27 -12.10 19.24
N ARG A 130 8.73 -11.13 19.99
CA ARG A 130 9.23 -10.74 21.32
C ARG A 130 9.11 -11.89 22.32
N GLN A 131 8.01 -12.62 22.28
CA GLN A 131 7.81 -13.77 23.17
C GLN A 131 8.74 -14.93 22.85
N HIS A 132 9.02 -15.19 21.57
CA HIS A 132 9.94 -16.26 21.15
C HIS A 132 11.39 -15.92 21.49
N THR A 133 11.83 -14.72 21.10
CA THR A 133 13.24 -14.28 21.27
C THR A 133 13.58 -13.79 22.67
N LYS A 134 12.58 -13.47 23.50
CA LYS A 134 12.72 -12.79 24.81
C LYS A 134 13.39 -11.42 24.73
N ARG A 135 13.33 -10.78 23.57
CA ARG A 135 13.92 -9.47 23.28
C ARG A 135 12.85 -8.46 22.90
N HIS A 136 13.20 -7.17 22.84
CA HIS A 136 12.23 -6.11 22.57
C HIS A 136 12.53 -5.23 21.36
N GLU A 137 13.81 -5.04 21.02
CA GLU A 137 14.24 -4.14 19.95
C GLU A 137 13.81 -4.63 18.56
N VAL A 138 13.47 -3.71 17.68
CA VAL A 138 12.96 -4.01 16.33
C VAL A 138 13.72 -3.17 15.30
N ILE A 139 14.11 -3.80 14.20
CA ILE A 139 14.61 -3.12 13.00
C ILE A 139 13.48 -3.03 11.97
N THR A 140 13.22 -1.83 11.48
CA THR A 140 12.28 -1.53 10.38
C THR A 140 13.01 -0.73 9.29
N LEU A 141 12.36 -0.55 8.13
CA LEU A 141 12.89 0.26 7.03
C LEU A 141 12.34 1.68 7.06
N ASP A 142 13.16 2.66 6.69
CA ASP A 142 12.67 4.03 6.50
C ASP A 142 11.55 4.06 5.44
N HIS A 143 10.60 4.98 5.61
CA HIS A 143 9.36 5.08 4.85
C HIS A 143 8.43 3.85 4.91
N ALA A 144 8.68 2.87 5.78
CA ALA A 144 7.76 1.74 5.99
C ALA A 144 6.51 2.13 6.79
N TYR A 145 5.40 1.43 6.52
CA TYR A 145 4.14 1.59 7.22
C TYR A 145 3.48 0.23 7.51
N HIS A 146 3.40 -0.13 8.80
CA HIS A 146 2.94 -1.45 9.24
C HIS A 146 1.56 -1.45 9.92
N GLY A 147 0.86 -0.30 9.94
CA GLY A 147 -0.51 -0.21 10.43
C GLY A 147 -0.75 0.99 11.34
N HIS A 148 -1.91 1.02 12.00
CA HIS A 148 -2.38 2.21 12.74
C HIS A 148 -2.59 1.98 14.24
N VAL A 149 -2.37 0.78 14.78
CA VAL A 149 -2.41 0.55 16.23
C VAL A 149 -1.09 0.99 16.86
N SER A 150 -1.06 1.34 18.15
CA SER A 150 0.08 2.02 18.78
C SER A 150 1.42 1.30 18.54
N ALA A 151 1.50 -0.01 18.81
CA ALA A 151 2.76 -0.75 18.69
C ALA A 151 3.33 -0.78 17.25
N VAL A 152 2.47 -0.78 16.23
CA VAL A 152 2.91 -0.76 14.82
C VAL A 152 3.09 0.66 14.28
N MET A 153 2.43 1.66 14.88
CA MET A 153 2.69 3.08 14.60
C MET A 153 4.08 3.48 15.09
N GLU A 154 4.50 2.99 16.26
CA GLU A 154 5.82 3.19 16.85
C GLU A 154 6.97 2.71 15.94
N ILE A 155 6.73 1.68 15.12
CA ILE A 155 7.70 1.13 14.16
C ILE A 155 7.43 1.54 12.70
N SER A 156 6.64 2.59 12.46
CA SER A 156 6.28 3.06 11.12
C SER A 156 6.87 4.45 10.81
N PRO A 157 8.11 4.53 10.29
CA PRO A 157 8.76 5.80 9.95
C PRO A 157 7.95 6.67 9.01
N TYR A 158 7.14 6.07 8.13
CA TYR A 158 6.22 6.80 7.25
C TYR A 158 5.27 7.75 8.00
N LYS A 159 4.95 7.46 9.27
CA LYS A 159 4.06 8.28 10.11
C LYS A 159 4.81 9.11 11.13
N PHE A 160 5.74 8.52 11.89
CA PHE A 160 6.40 9.26 12.95
C PHE A 160 7.41 10.32 12.43
N ASN A 161 7.93 10.17 11.20
CA ASN A 161 8.77 11.19 10.57
C ASN A 161 7.97 12.36 9.95
N GLN A 162 6.64 12.28 9.91
CA GLN A 162 5.80 13.35 9.38
C GLN A 162 5.73 14.55 10.36
N PRO A 163 5.46 15.76 9.88
CA PRO A 163 5.20 16.90 10.76
C PRO A 163 4.09 16.61 11.77
N GLY A 164 4.42 16.66 13.05
CA GLY A 164 3.50 16.34 14.15
C GLY A 164 3.35 14.85 14.46
N GLY A 165 4.21 13.99 13.91
CA GLY A 165 4.34 12.59 14.32
C GLY A 165 4.91 12.44 15.74
N ASP A 166 4.60 11.31 16.37
CA ASP A 166 5.17 10.94 17.67
C ASP A 166 6.69 10.73 17.55
N PRO A 167 7.47 10.91 18.63
CA PRO A 167 8.90 10.60 18.58
C PRO A 167 9.13 9.11 18.37
N LYS A 168 10.15 8.76 17.57
CA LYS A 168 10.60 7.37 17.39
C LYS A 168 11.07 6.81 18.75
N PRO A 169 10.54 5.67 19.22
CA PRO A 169 11.01 5.06 20.47
C PRO A 169 12.47 4.57 20.40
N ASP A 170 13.10 4.42 21.57
CA ASP A 170 14.51 3.98 21.68
C ASP A 170 14.73 2.53 21.23
N PHE A 171 13.74 1.66 21.42
CA PHE A 171 13.82 0.26 21.00
C PHE A 171 13.66 0.05 19.48
N VAL A 172 13.37 1.12 18.72
CA VAL A 172 13.13 1.07 17.28
C VAL A 172 14.36 1.56 16.53
N HIS A 173 14.89 0.69 15.68
CA HIS A 173 16.01 0.96 14.78
C HIS A 173 15.48 1.10 13.35
N VAL A 174 15.91 2.15 12.64
CA VAL A 174 15.43 2.43 11.28
C VAL A 174 16.59 2.28 10.31
N ALA A 175 16.56 1.22 9.53
CA ALA A 175 17.50 1.04 8.43
C ALA A 175 17.07 1.92 7.24
N PRO A 176 18.02 2.47 6.46
CA PRO A 176 17.67 3.21 5.25
C PRO A 176 16.83 2.36 4.28
N CYS A 177 15.84 2.98 3.64
CA CYS A 177 15.08 2.32 2.59
C CYS A 177 16.04 1.88 1.46
N PRO A 178 16.03 0.59 1.04
CA PRO A 178 16.96 0.06 0.05
C PRO A 178 16.55 0.43 -1.38
N ASP A 179 16.44 1.74 -1.63
CA ASP A 179 16.10 2.35 -2.91
C ASP A 179 17.37 2.83 -3.61
N VAL A 180 17.81 2.12 -4.64
CA VAL A 180 19.02 2.47 -5.41
C VAL A 180 18.85 3.70 -6.30
N TYR A 181 17.63 4.20 -6.50
CA TYR A 181 17.37 5.40 -7.30
C TYR A 181 17.40 6.68 -6.45
N ARG A 182 16.81 6.67 -5.25
CA ARG A 182 16.70 7.88 -4.41
C ARG A 182 17.20 7.71 -2.98
N GLY A 183 17.39 6.49 -2.51
CA GLY A 183 17.79 6.21 -1.14
C GLY A 183 19.22 6.65 -0.82
N LYS A 184 19.69 6.26 0.37
CA LYS A 184 21.00 6.64 0.90
C LYS A 184 22.17 6.29 -0.04
N HIS A 185 22.09 5.16 -0.73
CA HIS A 185 23.09 4.71 -1.69
C HIS A 185 22.47 4.67 -3.09
N ARG A 186 22.68 5.74 -3.88
CA ARG A 186 22.15 5.84 -5.24
C ARG A 186 23.11 5.21 -6.22
N ASP A 187 22.61 4.39 -7.14
CA ASP A 187 23.37 3.75 -8.21
C ASP A 187 24.28 4.71 -9.01
N CYS A 188 23.87 5.96 -9.21
CA CYS A 188 24.65 6.99 -9.91
C CYS A 188 25.85 7.52 -9.12
N ASP A 189 25.92 7.28 -7.81
CA ASP A 189 27.00 7.74 -6.94
C ASP A 189 28.16 6.72 -6.87
N TYR A 190 27.98 5.53 -7.46
CA TYR A 190 28.94 4.43 -7.40
C TYR A 190 29.33 3.93 -8.79
N PRO A 191 30.52 3.30 -8.94
CA PRO A 191 30.90 2.66 -10.19
C PRO A 191 29.91 1.56 -10.61
N GLU A 192 29.76 1.37 -11.92
CA GLU A 192 28.96 0.28 -12.47
C GLU A 192 29.44 -1.08 -11.95
N GLY A 193 28.49 -1.97 -11.60
CA GLY A 193 28.79 -3.29 -11.03
C GLY A 193 28.99 -3.32 -9.51
N THR A 194 28.92 -2.17 -8.82
CA THR A 194 28.91 -2.13 -7.35
C THR A 194 27.72 -2.94 -6.82
N ASP A 195 27.97 -3.79 -5.81
CA ASP A 195 26.90 -4.50 -5.08
C ASP A 195 26.17 -3.50 -4.17
N MET A 196 25.19 -2.80 -4.76
CA MET A 196 24.35 -1.85 -4.04
C MET A 196 23.60 -2.51 -2.88
N GLY A 197 23.26 -3.81 -3.00
CA GLY A 197 22.61 -4.57 -1.94
C GLY A 197 23.49 -4.70 -0.71
N GLN A 198 24.79 -4.94 -0.89
CA GLN A 198 25.73 -5.01 0.22
C GLN A 198 25.80 -3.68 1.01
N LEU A 199 25.79 -2.53 0.35
CA LEU A 199 25.84 -1.23 1.03
C LEU A 199 24.67 -1.05 2.00
N TYR A 200 23.45 -1.43 1.58
CA TYR A 200 22.28 -1.38 2.46
C TYR A 200 22.27 -2.48 3.53
N VAL A 201 22.86 -3.64 3.24
CA VAL A 201 23.05 -4.71 4.24
C VAL A 201 23.99 -4.24 5.37
N ASP A 202 25.06 -3.52 5.04
CA ASP A 202 26.01 -2.99 6.02
C ASP A 202 25.39 -1.94 6.95
N GLU A 203 24.35 -1.23 6.50
CA GLU A 203 23.54 -0.35 7.35
C GLU A 203 22.74 -1.15 8.38
N VAL A 204 22.15 -2.29 7.98
CA VAL A 204 21.43 -3.18 8.91
C VAL A 204 22.39 -3.85 9.88
N ALA A 205 23.56 -4.31 9.41
CA ALA A 205 24.59 -4.94 10.24
C ALA A 205 25.02 -4.00 11.38
N ARG A 206 25.27 -2.72 11.08
CA ARG A 206 25.61 -1.70 12.10
C ARG A 206 24.51 -1.51 13.14
N LEU A 207 23.23 -1.56 12.74
CA LEU A 207 22.12 -1.47 13.69
C LEU A 207 22.08 -2.68 14.63
N VAL A 208 22.31 -3.88 14.09
CA VAL A 208 22.41 -5.11 14.87
C VAL A 208 23.57 -5.04 15.87
N GLU A 209 24.75 -4.57 15.45
CA GLU A 209 25.91 -4.37 16.32
C GLU A 209 25.68 -3.32 17.41
N SER A 210 24.89 -2.27 17.11
CA SER A 210 24.57 -1.20 18.06
C SER A 210 23.46 -1.56 19.05
N SER A 211 22.77 -2.70 18.85
CA SER A 211 21.68 -3.16 19.70
C SER A 211 22.16 -3.36 21.14
N GLN A 212 21.40 -2.86 22.10
CA GLN A 212 21.79 -2.91 23.52
C GLN A 212 21.23 -4.15 24.21
N THR A 213 20.02 -4.55 23.84
CA THR A 213 19.27 -5.65 24.47
C THR A 213 19.04 -6.84 23.52
N GLY A 214 19.56 -6.75 22.30
CA GLY A 214 19.39 -7.74 21.24
C GLY A 214 18.12 -7.49 20.41
N ILE A 215 18.22 -7.81 19.12
CA ILE A 215 17.11 -7.66 18.18
C ILE A 215 16.09 -8.79 18.37
N ALA A 216 14.83 -8.42 18.56
CA ALA A 216 13.70 -9.33 18.56
C ALA A 216 13.25 -9.65 17.14
N ALA A 217 13.08 -8.62 16.30
CA ALA A 217 12.58 -8.78 14.95
C ALA A 217 13.20 -7.79 13.96
N PHE A 218 13.37 -8.25 12.72
CA PHE A 218 13.38 -7.40 11.54
C PHE A 218 12.04 -7.52 10.83
N ILE A 219 11.36 -6.41 10.59
CA ILE A 219 10.08 -6.35 9.88
C ILE A 219 10.20 -5.48 8.64
N ALA A 220 9.71 -5.98 7.51
CA ALA A 220 9.68 -5.22 6.25
C ALA A 220 8.54 -5.69 5.35
N GLU A 221 8.00 -4.76 4.56
CA GLU A 221 7.24 -5.11 3.36
C GLU A 221 8.20 -5.76 2.35
N SER A 222 7.82 -6.91 1.76
CA SER A 222 8.68 -7.60 0.77
C SER A 222 8.94 -6.77 -0.49
N LEU A 223 8.04 -5.83 -0.80
CA LEU A 223 8.28 -4.69 -1.69
C LEU A 223 7.61 -3.47 -1.05
N GLN A 224 8.37 -2.40 -0.82
CA GLN A 224 7.90 -1.30 0.02
C GLN A 224 6.95 -0.39 -0.75
N SER A 225 5.68 -0.34 -0.34
CA SER A 225 4.68 0.45 -1.04
C SER A 225 4.88 1.95 -0.81
N CYS A 226 4.83 2.39 0.45
CA CYS A 226 4.85 3.82 0.83
C CYS A 226 6.20 4.50 0.58
N GLY A 227 7.27 3.72 0.38
CA GLY A 227 8.56 4.22 -0.10
C GLY A 227 8.53 4.69 -1.58
N GLY A 228 7.44 4.43 -2.30
CA GLY A 228 7.33 4.71 -3.74
C GLY A 228 7.54 3.48 -4.61
N GLN A 229 6.95 2.35 -4.22
CA GLN A 229 6.99 1.07 -4.95
C GLN A 229 8.41 0.50 -5.10
N ILE A 230 9.13 0.41 -3.98
CA ILE A 230 10.54 0.04 -3.96
C ILE A 230 10.71 -1.47 -4.08
N ILE A 231 11.55 -1.88 -5.03
CA ILE A 231 12.08 -3.23 -5.15
C ILE A 231 13.47 -3.23 -4.51
N PRO A 232 13.68 -3.99 -3.42
CA PRO A 232 15.01 -4.09 -2.83
C PRO A 232 16.04 -4.63 -3.83
N PRO A 233 17.31 -4.19 -3.75
CA PRO A 233 18.37 -4.69 -4.60
C PRO A 233 18.61 -6.18 -4.35
N LYS A 234 19.23 -6.83 -5.33
CA LYS A 234 19.54 -8.26 -5.30
C LYS A 234 20.23 -8.66 -3.99
N ASP A 235 19.86 -9.83 -3.47
CA ASP A 235 20.40 -10.46 -2.27
C ASP A 235 20.21 -9.68 -0.95
N TYR A 236 19.53 -8.52 -0.96
CA TYR A 236 19.30 -7.70 0.24
C TYR A 236 18.64 -8.49 1.37
N PHE A 237 17.42 -9.02 1.14
CA PHE A 237 16.72 -9.78 2.19
C PHE A 237 17.44 -11.07 2.56
N LYS A 238 18.05 -11.76 1.59
CA LYS A 238 18.83 -12.97 1.85
C LYS A 238 19.95 -12.74 2.85
N LYS A 239 20.71 -11.66 2.67
CA LYS A 239 21.81 -11.27 3.57
C LYS A 239 21.27 -10.71 4.90
N VAL A 240 20.25 -9.85 4.87
CA VAL A 240 19.64 -9.29 6.09
C VAL A 240 19.05 -10.38 6.97
N TYR A 241 18.26 -11.30 6.43
CA TYR A 241 17.64 -12.37 7.20
C TYR A 241 18.68 -13.26 7.87
N LYS A 242 19.80 -13.52 7.18
CA LYS A 242 20.93 -14.23 7.77
C LYS A 242 21.50 -13.47 8.97
N ILE A 243 21.80 -12.18 8.83
CA ILE A 243 22.37 -11.36 9.92
C ILE A 243 21.44 -11.32 11.13
N ILE A 244 20.13 -11.15 10.90
CA ILE A 244 19.14 -11.09 11.97
C ILE A 244 19.06 -12.41 12.74
N ARG A 245 19.05 -13.54 12.02
CA ARG A 245 19.03 -14.88 12.64
C ARG A 245 20.33 -15.23 13.35
N ASP A 246 21.48 -14.89 12.77
CA ASP A 246 22.79 -15.08 13.41
C ASP A 246 22.87 -14.28 14.73
N ALA A 247 22.18 -13.12 14.82
CA ALA A 247 22.03 -12.37 16.05
C ALA A 247 20.96 -12.92 17.02
N GLY A 248 20.19 -13.94 16.62
CA GLY A 248 19.11 -14.58 17.39
C GLY A 248 17.75 -13.90 17.30
N GLY A 249 17.56 -12.96 16.37
CA GLY A 249 16.26 -12.34 16.07
C GLY A 249 15.47 -13.16 15.04
N VAL A 250 14.21 -12.79 14.83
CA VAL A 250 13.35 -13.37 13.78
C VAL A 250 13.03 -12.36 12.68
N THR A 251 12.55 -12.86 11.55
CA THR A 251 12.24 -12.09 10.34
C THR A 251 10.75 -12.12 10.06
N ILE A 252 10.16 -10.95 9.83
CA ILE A 252 8.74 -10.75 9.56
C ILE A 252 8.57 -10.17 8.16
N ALA A 253 7.89 -10.89 7.28
CA ALA A 253 7.48 -10.40 5.96
C ALA A 253 6.05 -9.84 6.03
N ASP A 254 5.92 -8.53 5.82
CA ASP A 254 4.63 -7.86 5.67
C ASP A 254 4.15 -7.97 4.22
N GLU A 255 3.27 -8.95 3.96
CA GLU A 255 2.70 -9.25 2.65
C GLU A 255 1.34 -8.55 2.45
N VAL A 256 0.97 -7.62 3.33
CA VAL A 256 -0.36 -6.97 3.28
C VAL A 256 -0.57 -6.19 1.98
N GLN A 257 0.48 -5.62 1.38
CA GLN A 257 0.36 -4.90 0.11
C GLN A 257 0.53 -5.79 -1.13
N VAL A 258 1.36 -6.83 -1.01
CA VAL A 258 2.09 -7.46 -2.13
C VAL A 258 1.92 -8.98 -2.22
N GLY A 259 1.22 -9.60 -1.28
CA GLY A 259 0.90 -11.02 -1.34
C GLY A 259 -0.24 -11.35 -2.32
N PHE A 260 -0.69 -12.60 -2.27
CA PHE A 260 -1.82 -13.12 -3.07
C PHE A 260 -1.62 -12.98 -4.59
N GLY A 261 -0.41 -13.27 -5.08
CA GLY A 261 -0.10 -13.31 -6.51
C GLY A 261 0.12 -11.94 -7.17
N ARG A 262 0.06 -10.84 -6.40
CA ARG A 262 0.18 -9.45 -6.90
C ARG A 262 1.36 -9.22 -7.83
N ILE A 263 2.50 -9.81 -7.50
CA ILE A 263 3.76 -9.61 -8.24
C ILE A 263 3.86 -10.47 -9.51
N GLY A 264 2.88 -11.34 -9.73
CA GLY A 264 2.74 -12.20 -10.91
C GLY A 264 3.62 -13.44 -10.88
N THR A 265 4.91 -13.29 -10.62
CA THR A 265 5.85 -14.44 -10.67
C THR A 265 5.63 -15.46 -9.55
N HIS A 266 5.12 -15.01 -8.41
CA HIS A 266 5.00 -15.79 -7.18
C HIS A 266 3.74 -15.39 -6.40
N TYR A 267 3.30 -16.26 -5.50
CA TYR A 267 2.14 -16.00 -4.67
C TYR A 267 2.46 -15.00 -3.55
N TRP A 268 3.67 -15.08 -2.98
CA TRP A 268 4.18 -14.15 -1.98
C TRP A 268 5.40 -13.38 -2.49
N ALA A 269 5.49 -12.10 -2.16
CA ALA A 269 6.53 -11.22 -2.69
C ALA A 269 7.91 -11.41 -2.05
N PHE A 270 8.02 -12.14 -0.94
CA PHE A 270 9.31 -12.55 -0.39
C PHE A 270 9.99 -13.69 -1.17
N GLU A 271 9.22 -14.52 -1.89
CA GLU A 271 9.74 -15.73 -2.58
C GLU A 271 10.80 -15.44 -3.65
N PRO A 272 10.67 -14.41 -4.52
CA PRO A 272 11.69 -14.08 -5.52
C PRO A 272 13.06 -13.69 -4.93
N HIS A 273 13.13 -13.42 -3.63
CA HIS A 273 14.37 -13.07 -2.94
C HIS A 273 15.12 -14.30 -2.39
N ASP A 274 14.64 -15.52 -2.69
CA ASP A 274 15.19 -16.79 -2.21
C ASP A 274 15.27 -16.87 -0.68
N VAL A 275 14.24 -16.37 0.01
CA VAL A 275 14.13 -16.40 1.47
C VAL A 275 12.81 -17.01 1.92
N ILE A 276 12.83 -17.58 3.12
CA ILE A 276 11.63 -17.96 3.86
C ILE A 276 11.67 -17.15 5.17
N PRO A 277 10.70 -16.27 5.47
CA PRO A 277 10.63 -15.55 6.74
C PRO A 277 10.19 -16.47 7.87
N ASP A 278 10.31 -16.01 9.12
CA ASP A 278 9.86 -16.77 10.30
C ASP A 278 8.37 -16.47 10.62
N ILE A 279 7.90 -15.29 10.23
CA ILE A 279 6.50 -14.85 10.37
C ILE A 279 6.08 -14.12 9.09
N VAL A 280 4.88 -14.39 8.60
CA VAL A 280 4.24 -13.67 7.47
C VAL A 280 2.95 -13.04 7.96
N THR A 281 2.72 -11.77 7.62
CA THR A 281 1.45 -11.08 7.91
C THR A 281 0.68 -10.77 6.63
N VAL A 282 -0.62 -11.05 6.65
CA VAL A 282 -1.52 -10.88 5.50
C VAL A 282 -2.83 -10.24 5.92
N ALA A 283 -3.41 -9.40 5.06
CA ALA A 283 -4.74 -8.80 5.25
C ALA A 283 -5.25 -8.28 3.89
N LYS A 284 -5.68 -7.00 3.81
CA LYS A 284 -6.09 -6.25 2.59
C LYS A 284 -6.69 -7.13 1.48
N PRO A 285 -5.92 -7.67 0.51
CA PRO A 285 -6.48 -8.46 -0.58
C PRO A 285 -7.24 -9.72 -0.13
N MET A 286 -6.88 -10.31 1.02
CA MET A 286 -7.40 -11.57 1.56
C MET A 286 -8.93 -11.62 1.62
N GLY A 287 -9.59 -10.49 1.90
CA GLY A 287 -11.05 -10.42 2.07
C GLY A 287 -11.80 -9.79 0.91
N ASN A 288 -11.12 -9.37 -0.16
CA ASN A 288 -11.71 -8.57 -1.24
C ASN A 288 -12.56 -7.37 -0.75
N GLY A 289 -12.15 -6.72 0.34
CA GLY A 289 -12.90 -5.66 1.04
C GLY A 289 -13.51 -6.02 2.38
N HIS A 290 -13.69 -7.31 2.68
CA HIS A 290 -14.14 -7.77 3.99
C HIS A 290 -13.00 -7.71 5.03
N PRO A 291 -13.25 -7.30 6.29
CA PRO A 291 -12.23 -7.32 7.34
C PRO A 291 -11.76 -8.74 7.67
N VAL A 292 -10.53 -9.04 7.29
CA VAL A 292 -9.82 -10.29 7.60
C VAL A 292 -8.32 -10.08 7.44
N GLY A 293 -7.55 -10.73 8.31
CA GLY A 293 -6.12 -10.88 8.20
C GLY A 293 -5.64 -12.12 8.92
N ALA A 294 -4.37 -12.46 8.74
CA ALA A 294 -3.74 -13.57 9.43
C ALA A 294 -2.26 -13.32 9.67
N VAL A 295 -1.73 -14.01 10.68
CA VAL A 295 -0.31 -14.21 10.92
C VAL A 295 -0.03 -15.68 10.67
N VAL A 296 0.89 -15.97 9.75
CA VAL A 296 1.37 -17.33 9.52
C VAL A 296 2.79 -17.45 10.06
N THR A 297 3.06 -18.49 10.85
CA THR A 297 4.37 -18.68 11.48
C THR A 297 4.70 -20.17 11.60
N THR A 298 5.88 -20.45 12.13
CA THR A 298 6.35 -21.81 12.38
C THR A 298 5.74 -22.39 13.66
N PRO A 299 5.63 -23.73 13.75
CA PRO A 299 5.24 -24.41 14.99
C PRO A 299 6.07 -23.99 16.21
N GLU A 300 7.37 -23.74 16.04
CA GLU A 300 8.29 -23.37 17.14
C GLU A 300 7.95 -22.00 17.76
N ILE A 301 7.68 -20.99 16.91
CA ILE A 301 7.29 -19.65 17.37
C ILE A 301 5.89 -19.70 18.01
N ALA A 302 4.96 -20.43 17.40
CA ALA A 302 3.62 -20.63 17.95
C ALA A 302 3.66 -21.31 19.33
N GLU A 303 4.48 -22.35 19.50
CA GLU A 303 4.67 -23.06 20.77
C GLU A 303 5.30 -22.15 21.85
N SER A 304 6.23 -21.28 21.46
CA SER A 304 6.82 -20.29 22.37
C SER A 304 5.80 -19.30 22.94
N PHE A 305 4.73 -19.02 22.18
CA PHE A 305 3.61 -18.20 22.64
C PHE A 305 2.61 -19.01 23.46
N ALA A 306 2.29 -20.23 23.04
CA ALA A 306 1.40 -21.15 23.76
C ALA A 306 1.93 -21.49 25.17
N SER A 307 3.24 -21.68 25.30
CA SER A 307 3.92 -22.02 26.57
C SER A 307 3.83 -20.94 27.64
N THR A 308 3.35 -19.72 27.30
CA THR A 308 2.98 -18.71 28.31
C THR A 308 1.80 -19.14 29.19
N GLY A 309 0.97 -20.07 28.71
CA GLY A 309 -0.30 -20.44 29.33
C GLY A 309 -1.41 -19.38 29.15
N VAL A 310 -1.12 -18.24 28.52
CA VAL A 310 -2.11 -17.17 28.28
C VAL A 310 -2.93 -17.54 27.05
N CYS A 311 -4.24 -17.73 27.24
CA CYS A 311 -5.16 -17.96 26.14
C CYS A 311 -5.29 -16.71 25.27
N TYR A 312 -4.77 -16.78 24.04
CA TYR A 312 -4.99 -15.74 23.03
C TYR A 312 -6.37 -15.92 22.39
N PHE A 313 -7.13 -14.84 22.33
CA PHE A 313 -8.46 -14.83 21.72
C PHE A 313 -8.72 -13.50 21.01
N ASN A 314 -9.19 -13.59 19.77
CA ASN A 314 -9.71 -12.47 18.99
C ASN A 314 -11.17 -12.80 18.65
N THR A 315 -12.12 -11.97 19.12
CA THR A 315 -13.56 -12.24 19.01
C THR A 315 -14.02 -12.49 17.58
N TYR A 316 -13.46 -11.76 16.61
CA TYR A 316 -13.83 -11.84 15.20
C TYR A 316 -12.78 -12.55 14.34
N GLY A 317 -11.54 -12.65 14.81
CA GLY A 317 -10.47 -13.36 14.13
C GLY A 317 -10.85 -14.82 13.87
N GLY A 318 -10.96 -15.18 12.59
CA GLY A 318 -11.29 -16.55 12.18
C GLY A 318 -12.78 -16.91 12.28
N ASN A 319 -13.68 -15.93 12.35
CA ASN A 319 -15.12 -16.21 12.29
C ASN A 319 -15.50 -16.91 10.95
N PRO A 320 -16.58 -17.72 10.92
CA PRO A 320 -16.96 -18.48 9.74
C PRO A 320 -17.15 -17.64 8.47
N VAL A 321 -17.74 -16.44 8.58
CA VAL A 321 -18.04 -15.58 7.42
C VAL A 321 -16.74 -15.03 6.81
N SER A 322 -15.82 -14.51 7.62
CA SER A 322 -14.51 -14.04 7.14
C SER A 322 -13.72 -15.18 6.50
N CYS A 323 -13.73 -16.38 7.07
CA CYS A 323 -13.05 -17.55 6.51
C CYS A 323 -13.65 -18.00 5.18
N ALA A 324 -14.98 -18.07 5.06
CA ALA A 324 -15.65 -18.41 3.80
C ALA A 324 -15.34 -17.41 2.68
N ILE A 325 -15.30 -16.11 3.02
CA ILE A 325 -14.89 -15.05 2.08
C ILE A 325 -13.44 -15.23 1.66
N ALA A 326 -12.51 -15.42 2.60
CA ALA A 326 -11.09 -15.60 2.28
C ALA A 326 -10.84 -16.86 1.43
N ASN A 327 -11.51 -17.97 1.72
CA ASN A 327 -11.50 -19.18 0.90
C ASN A 327 -11.97 -18.90 -0.53
N ALA A 328 -13.07 -18.17 -0.70
CA ALA A 328 -13.59 -17.81 -2.01
C ALA A 328 -12.62 -16.89 -2.78
N VAL A 329 -11.96 -15.95 -2.09
CA VAL A 329 -10.94 -15.09 -2.71
C VAL A 329 -9.76 -15.90 -3.22
N MET A 330 -9.19 -16.79 -2.40
CA MET A 330 -8.07 -17.64 -2.81
C MET A 330 -8.47 -18.58 -3.96
N SER A 331 -9.67 -19.14 -3.91
CA SER A 331 -10.20 -19.99 -5.00
C SER A 331 -10.33 -19.20 -6.30
N VAL A 332 -10.82 -17.96 -6.26
CA VAL A 332 -10.93 -17.10 -7.46
C VAL A 332 -9.56 -16.76 -8.03
N ILE A 333 -8.56 -16.47 -7.19
CA ILE A 333 -7.19 -16.21 -7.66
C ILE A 333 -6.66 -17.39 -8.48
N ASP A 334 -6.87 -18.61 -7.98
CA ASP A 334 -6.39 -19.84 -8.63
C ASP A 334 -7.23 -20.17 -9.88
N GLU A 335 -8.55 -20.23 -9.76
CA GLU A 335 -9.47 -20.65 -10.84
C GLU A 335 -9.48 -19.70 -12.04
N GLU A 336 -9.26 -18.41 -11.81
CA GLU A 336 -9.25 -17.37 -12.86
C GLU A 336 -7.83 -16.99 -13.30
N ASN A 337 -6.81 -17.72 -12.82
CA ASN A 337 -5.39 -17.50 -13.14
C ASN A 337 -4.96 -16.04 -12.96
N LEU A 338 -5.40 -15.41 -11.87
CA LEU A 338 -5.19 -13.97 -11.67
C LEU A 338 -3.72 -13.62 -11.42
N GLN A 339 -2.94 -14.54 -10.86
CA GLN A 339 -1.49 -14.41 -10.75
C GLN A 339 -0.83 -14.33 -12.14
N ASP A 340 -1.19 -15.22 -13.06
CA ASP A 340 -0.67 -15.20 -14.44
C ASP A 340 -1.12 -13.95 -15.19
N ASN A 341 -2.37 -13.51 -14.98
CA ASN A 341 -2.83 -12.24 -15.52
C ASN A 341 -1.96 -11.06 -15.03
N ALA A 342 -1.65 -11.01 -13.74
CA ALA A 342 -0.79 -9.97 -13.20
C ALA A 342 0.63 -10.03 -13.78
N PHE A 343 1.17 -11.24 -14.03
CA PHE A 343 2.46 -11.39 -14.71
C PHE A 343 2.41 -10.84 -16.14
N ILE A 344 1.44 -11.26 -16.95
CA ILE A 344 1.34 -10.90 -18.37
C ILE A 344 1.04 -9.41 -18.54
N VAL A 345 -0.05 -8.94 -17.93
CA VAL A 345 -0.52 -7.56 -18.07
C VAL A 345 0.41 -6.59 -17.35
N GLY A 346 0.91 -6.96 -16.18
CA GLY A 346 1.88 -6.16 -15.43
C GLY A 346 3.19 -5.98 -16.19
N LYS A 347 3.71 -7.04 -16.81
CA LYS A 347 4.90 -6.95 -17.67
C LYS A 347 4.65 -6.00 -18.85
N TYR A 348 3.54 -6.15 -19.56
CA TYR A 348 3.17 -5.26 -20.66
C TYR A 348 3.12 -3.79 -20.20
N LEU A 349 2.39 -3.51 -19.13
CA LEU A 349 2.24 -2.17 -18.58
C LEU A 349 3.59 -1.56 -18.16
N LEU A 350 4.44 -2.31 -17.46
CA LEU A 350 5.77 -1.85 -17.03
C LEU A 350 6.68 -1.56 -18.23
N ASP A 351 6.70 -2.43 -19.24
CA ASP A 351 7.54 -2.25 -20.43
C ASP A 351 7.09 -1.02 -21.23
N GLN A 352 5.78 -0.79 -21.37
CA GLN A 352 5.24 0.42 -21.98
C GLN A 352 5.54 1.68 -21.16
N CYS A 353 5.43 1.63 -19.83
CA CYS A 353 5.81 2.76 -18.98
C CYS A 353 7.30 3.08 -19.06
N ARG A 354 8.17 2.05 -19.14
CA ARG A 354 9.61 2.24 -19.35
C ARG A 354 9.91 2.91 -20.68
N SER A 355 9.16 2.58 -21.74
CA SER A 355 9.34 3.20 -23.05
C SER A 355 9.05 4.70 -23.03
N LEU A 356 8.14 5.17 -22.16
CA LEU A 356 7.83 6.60 -22.00
C LEU A 356 9.04 7.43 -21.59
N ARG A 357 10.07 6.82 -20.99
CA ARG A 357 11.32 7.53 -20.66
C ARG A 357 12.06 8.02 -21.91
N TYR A 358 11.87 7.39 -23.06
CA TYR A 358 12.47 7.85 -24.31
C TYR A 358 11.70 8.99 -24.98
N GLU A 359 10.46 9.23 -24.54
CA GLU A 359 9.54 10.20 -25.14
C GLU A 359 9.36 11.44 -24.25
N TYR A 360 9.40 11.27 -22.92
CA TYR A 360 9.08 12.32 -21.94
C TYR A 360 10.19 12.46 -20.90
N ASP A 361 10.88 13.59 -20.88
CA ASP A 361 12.00 13.83 -19.95
C ASP A 361 11.59 13.82 -18.48
N VAL A 362 10.32 14.13 -18.20
CA VAL A 362 9.76 14.11 -16.85
C VAL A 362 9.72 12.71 -16.23
N VAL A 363 9.73 11.63 -17.02
CA VAL A 363 9.75 10.26 -16.48
C VAL A 363 11.19 9.89 -16.10
N GLY A 364 11.47 9.87 -14.80
CA GLY A 364 12.81 9.61 -14.26
C GLY A 364 13.12 8.13 -14.13
N ASP A 365 12.25 7.39 -13.44
CA ASP A 365 12.38 5.96 -13.19
C ASP A 365 11.03 5.23 -13.31
N VAL A 366 11.07 3.96 -13.71
CA VAL A 366 9.91 3.08 -13.75
C VAL A 366 10.29 1.74 -13.14
N ARG A 367 9.64 1.41 -12.04
CA ARG A 367 9.93 0.23 -11.20
C ARG A 367 8.66 -0.49 -10.82
N GLY A 368 8.78 -1.77 -10.51
CA GLY A 368 7.65 -2.61 -10.19
C GLY A 368 7.76 -4.02 -10.77
N THR A 369 6.82 -4.86 -10.38
CA THR A 369 6.63 -6.22 -10.89
C THR A 369 5.16 -6.59 -10.80
N GLY A 370 4.66 -7.36 -11.76
CA GLY A 370 3.24 -7.66 -11.88
C GLY A 370 2.39 -6.39 -11.86
N LEU A 371 1.30 -6.39 -11.08
CA LEU A 371 0.41 -5.24 -10.92
C LEU A 371 0.76 -4.41 -9.68
N PHE A 372 2.05 -4.19 -9.45
CA PHE A 372 2.63 -3.26 -8.45
C PHE A 372 3.63 -2.36 -9.18
N VAL A 373 3.22 -1.13 -9.49
CA VAL A 373 3.94 -0.25 -10.44
C VAL A 373 4.15 1.13 -9.84
N GLY A 374 5.39 1.63 -9.94
CA GLY A 374 5.77 3.00 -9.62
C GLY A 374 6.41 3.70 -10.82
N ILE A 375 5.90 4.88 -11.16
CA ILE A 375 6.41 5.75 -12.24
C ILE A 375 6.84 7.05 -11.58
N GLU A 376 8.14 7.25 -11.46
CA GLU A 376 8.69 8.40 -10.78
C GLU A 376 8.88 9.59 -11.71
N LEU A 377 8.27 10.71 -11.36
CA LEU A 377 8.36 11.95 -12.11
C LEU A 377 9.44 12.88 -11.53
N VAL A 378 10.29 13.43 -12.40
CA VAL A 378 11.40 14.32 -12.05
C VAL A 378 11.45 15.53 -12.99
N THR A 379 11.91 16.67 -12.50
CA THR A 379 12.15 17.86 -13.34
C THR A 379 13.56 17.85 -13.94
N ASN A 380 14.47 17.06 -13.37
CA ASN A 380 15.82 16.86 -13.87
C ASN A 380 16.24 15.41 -13.63
N ARG A 381 16.59 14.68 -14.70
CA ARG A 381 16.99 13.26 -14.63
C ARG A 381 18.35 13.02 -13.99
N LYS A 382 19.30 13.93 -14.23
CA LYS A 382 20.67 13.81 -13.68
C LYS A 382 20.66 14.02 -12.17
N GLU A 383 19.98 15.08 -11.73
CA GLU A 383 19.89 15.44 -10.32
C GLU A 383 18.77 14.67 -9.59
N ARG A 384 17.92 13.96 -10.33
CA ARG A 384 16.73 13.24 -9.83
C ARG A 384 15.79 14.14 -9.02
N THR A 385 15.68 15.41 -9.40
CA THR A 385 14.87 16.42 -8.68
C THR A 385 13.39 16.06 -8.78
N PRO A 386 12.66 15.85 -7.66
CA PRO A 386 11.25 15.42 -7.69
C PRO A 386 10.31 16.41 -8.42
N ALA A 387 9.43 15.90 -9.27
CA ALA A 387 8.38 16.68 -9.94
C ALA A 387 7.03 16.62 -9.20
N THR A 388 7.01 16.87 -7.89
CA THR A 388 5.81 16.75 -7.03
C THR A 388 4.59 17.48 -7.55
N LYS A 389 4.76 18.73 -8.04
CA LYS A 389 3.65 19.52 -8.59
C LYS A 389 3.08 18.90 -9.87
N MET A 390 3.94 18.37 -10.74
CA MET A 390 3.50 17.69 -11.96
C MET A 390 2.81 16.38 -11.65
N ALA A 391 3.35 15.58 -10.71
CA ALA A 391 2.70 14.34 -10.26
C ALA A 391 1.29 14.61 -9.72
N LYS A 392 1.12 15.65 -8.90
CA LYS A 392 -0.21 16.08 -8.46
C LYS A 392 -1.12 16.46 -9.64
N ALA A 393 -0.61 17.23 -10.61
CA ALA A 393 -1.38 17.63 -11.78
C ALA A 393 -1.80 16.43 -12.65
N VAL A 394 -0.91 15.43 -12.81
CA VAL A 394 -1.24 14.15 -13.45
C VAL A 394 -2.36 13.45 -12.70
N VAL A 395 -2.25 13.28 -11.37
CA VAL A 395 -3.29 12.62 -10.57
C VAL A 395 -4.66 13.30 -10.74
N ASP A 396 -4.69 14.63 -10.66
CA ASP A 396 -5.92 15.41 -10.80
C ASP A 396 -6.51 15.28 -12.23
N ARG A 397 -5.67 15.31 -13.27
CA ARG A 397 -6.11 15.22 -14.68
C ARG A 397 -6.53 13.81 -15.08
N MET A 398 -5.83 12.77 -14.61
CA MET A 398 -6.21 11.37 -14.80
C MET A 398 -7.62 11.13 -14.26
N LYS A 399 -7.94 11.63 -13.06
CA LYS A 399 -9.31 11.57 -12.51
C LYS A 399 -10.29 12.40 -13.34
N ASN A 400 -10.02 13.69 -13.54
CA ASN A 400 -11.05 14.63 -14.00
C ASN A 400 -11.32 14.52 -15.51
N THR A 401 -10.28 14.26 -16.31
CA THR A 401 -10.36 14.20 -17.77
C THR A 401 -10.51 12.77 -18.27
N HIS A 402 -9.71 11.84 -17.74
CA HIS A 402 -9.66 10.47 -18.26
C HIS A 402 -10.52 9.49 -17.45
N LYS A 403 -11.04 9.91 -16.29
CA LYS A 403 -11.81 9.05 -15.37
C LYS A 403 -11.00 7.82 -14.92
N ILE A 404 -9.69 8.00 -14.70
CA ILE A 404 -8.79 6.95 -14.22
C ILE A 404 -8.28 7.34 -12.83
N LEU A 405 -8.48 6.46 -11.86
CA LEU A 405 -8.10 6.71 -10.48
C LEU A 405 -6.68 6.24 -10.26
N VAL A 406 -5.78 7.19 -10.04
CA VAL A 406 -4.38 6.96 -9.69
C VAL A 406 -4.05 7.74 -8.42
N SER A 407 -2.94 7.42 -7.78
CA SER A 407 -2.41 8.18 -6.64
C SER A 407 -0.93 8.44 -6.82
N SER A 408 -0.40 9.43 -6.10
CA SER A 408 1.03 9.59 -5.89
C SER A 408 1.45 9.02 -4.53
N ASP A 409 2.68 8.51 -4.44
CA ASP A 409 3.27 7.96 -3.21
C ASP A 409 4.77 8.34 -3.13
N GLY A 410 5.47 7.84 -2.11
CA GLY A 410 6.88 8.10 -1.86
C GLY A 410 7.14 9.38 -1.05
N PRO A 411 8.35 9.57 -0.51
CA PRO A 411 8.66 10.66 0.41
C PRO A 411 8.52 12.07 -0.20
N ASN A 412 8.45 12.19 -1.52
CA ASN A 412 8.28 13.46 -2.23
C ASN A 412 6.97 13.56 -3.01
N ASP A 413 6.03 12.62 -2.83
CA ASP A 413 4.74 12.58 -3.51
C ASP A 413 4.83 12.71 -5.05
N ASN A 414 5.91 12.19 -5.65
CA ASN A 414 6.22 12.31 -7.08
C ASN A 414 6.20 10.97 -7.84
N VAL A 415 5.85 9.87 -7.17
CA VAL A 415 5.75 8.55 -7.79
C VAL A 415 4.29 8.24 -8.09
N ILE A 416 3.90 8.23 -9.37
CA ILE A 416 2.57 7.76 -9.78
C ILE A 416 2.52 6.26 -9.55
N LYS A 417 1.58 5.83 -8.72
CA LYS A 417 1.45 4.47 -8.24
C LYS A 417 0.24 3.80 -8.84
N LEU A 418 0.43 2.58 -9.34
CA LEU A 418 -0.64 1.70 -9.80
C LEU A 418 -0.60 0.39 -9.04
N LYS A 419 -1.75 0.02 -8.50
CA LYS A 419 -1.98 -1.25 -7.83
C LYS A 419 -3.47 -1.60 -7.96
N PRO A 420 -3.94 -1.87 -9.20
CA PRO A 420 -5.34 -2.13 -9.53
C PRO A 420 -5.84 -3.47 -8.97
N PRO A 421 -7.14 -3.76 -9.03
CA PRO A 421 -7.64 -5.14 -8.94
C PRO A 421 -6.91 -6.10 -9.88
N MET A 422 -6.74 -7.37 -9.50
CA MET A 422 -6.01 -8.38 -10.28
C MET A 422 -6.72 -8.79 -11.57
N VAL A 423 -8.00 -8.42 -11.73
CA VAL A 423 -8.78 -8.59 -12.97
C VAL A 423 -8.48 -7.50 -14.01
N PHE A 424 -7.58 -6.55 -13.71
CA PHE A 424 -7.11 -5.52 -14.65
C PHE A 424 -6.44 -6.17 -15.87
N ASN A 425 -6.90 -5.80 -17.06
CA ASN A 425 -6.51 -6.46 -18.31
C ASN A 425 -5.69 -5.54 -19.24
N ALA A 426 -5.32 -6.07 -20.42
CA ALA A 426 -4.52 -5.32 -21.41
C ALA A 426 -5.24 -4.05 -21.92
N GLU A 427 -6.56 -4.11 -22.14
CA GLU A 427 -7.34 -2.93 -22.56
C GLU A 427 -7.31 -1.83 -21.49
N ASN A 428 -7.32 -2.20 -20.21
CA ASN A 428 -7.18 -1.24 -19.11
C ASN A 428 -5.77 -0.65 -19.05
N ALA A 429 -4.74 -1.44 -19.34
CA ALA A 429 -3.38 -0.94 -19.46
C ALA A 429 -3.29 0.10 -20.57
N ASP A 430 -3.92 -0.16 -21.72
CA ASP A 430 -3.98 0.79 -22.84
C ASP A 430 -4.77 2.06 -22.49
N GLU A 431 -5.92 1.93 -21.81
CA GLU A 431 -6.72 3.07 -21.32
C GLU A 431 -5.89 3.95 -20.38
N PHE A 432 -5.15 3.35 -19.44
CA PHE A 432 -4.22 4.07 -18.57
C PHE A 432 -3.10 4.74 -19.36
N LEU A 433 -2.41 4.01 -20.25
CA LEU A 433 -1.27 4.53 -21.01
C LEU A 433 -1.67 5.70 -21.91
N TYR A 434 -2.84 5.63 -22.54
CA TYR A 434 -3.40 6.72 -23.33
C TYR A 434 -3.62 7.97 -22.47
N GLY A 435 -4.34 7.84 -21.35
CA GLY A 435 -4.60 8.97 -20.46
C GLY A 435 -3.33 9.56 -19.85
N PHE A 436 -2.38 8.68 -19.50
CA PHE A 436 -1.11 9.10 -18.93
C PHE A 436 -0.25 9.87 -19.95
N ARG A 437 -0.13 9.38 -21.19
CA ARG A 437 0.56 10.09 -22.28
C ARG A 437 -0.05 11.47 -22.52
N GLU A 438 -1.37 11.57 -22.65
CA GLU A 438 -2.07 12.84 -22.81
C GLU A 438 -1.80 13.82 -21.66
N CYS A 439 -1.72 13.33 -20.42
CA CYS A 439 -1.34 14.15 -19.27
C CYS A 439 0.10 14.66 -19.38
N LEU A 440 1.06 13.80 -19.75
CA LEU A 440 2.46 14.20 -19.89
C LEU A 440 2.64 15.22 -21.02
N THR A 441 2.07 14.97 -22.21
CA THR A 441 2.12 15.90 -23.35
C THR A 441 1.52 17.26 -23.00
N TYR A 442 0.37 17.27 -22.32
CA TYR A 442 -0.28 18.51 -21.90
C TYR A 442 0.60 19.33 -20.97
N LEU A 443 1.24 18.69 -19.99
CA LEU A 443 2.10 19.37 -19.02
C LEU A 443 3.39 19.90 -19.65
N GLU A 444 4.03 19.17 -20.56
CA GLU A 444 5.19 19.67 -21.30
C GLU A 444 4.84 20.90 -22.15
N ASN A 445 3.67 20.89 -22.82
CA ASN A 445 3.23 22.01 -23.64
C ASN A 445 2.93 23.26 -22.80
N LEU A 446 2.40 23.08 -21.59
CA LEU A 446 2.20 24.18 -20.64
C LEU A 446 3.54 24.76 -20.19
N GLU A 447 4.52 23.93 -19.84
CA GLU A 447 5.85 24.40 -19.44
C GLU A 447 6.55 25.15 -20.59
N LYS A 448 6.52 24.61 -21.81
CA LYS A 448 7.06 25.28 -23.00
C LYS A 448 6.39 26.64 -23.23
N SER A 449 5.07 26.70 -23.09
CA SER A 449 4.30 27.93 -23.27
C SER A 449 4.62 29.00 -22.22
N GLN A 450 4.84 28.61 -20.95
CA GLN A 450 5.28 29.53 -19.88
C GLN A 450 6.67 30.11 -20.14
N HIS A 451 7.58 29.33 -20.74
CA HIS A 451 8.92 29.80 -21.10
C HIS A 451 8.94 30.72 -22.33
N THR A 452 7.97 30.60 -23.24
CA THR A 452 7.84 31.47 -24.43
C THR A 452 7.20 32.84 -24.17
N GLY A 453 6.72 33.12 -22.96
CA GLY A 453 6.24 34.45 -22.56
C GLY A 453 4.94 34.91 -23.23
N ASN A 454 4.13 34.02 -23.81
CA ASN A 454 2.90 34.39 -24.51
C ASN A 454 1.76 34.74 -23.51
N PRO A 455 1.28 36.00 -23.44
CA PRO A 455 0.34 36.46 -22.40
C PRO A 455 -1.05 35.83 -22.47
N GLU A 456 -1.47 35.26 -23.61
CA GLU A 456 -2.77 34.58 -23.74
C GLU A 456 -2.84 33.24 -22.98
N VAL A 457 -1.70 32.59 -22.73
CA VAL A 457 -1.64 31.31 -21.99
C VAL A 457 -1.77 31.52 -20.47
N ARG A 458 -1.50 32.73 -19.98
CA ARG A 458 -1.61 33.08 -18.56
C ARG A 458 -3.05 33.00 -18.02
N ALA A 459 -4.05 33.12 -18.90
CA ALA A 459 -5.47 33.07 -18.54
C ALA A 459 -6.00 31.65 -18.26
N VAL A 460 -5.32 30.59 -18.72
CA VAL A 460 -5.75 29.19 -18.54
C VAL A 460 -5.43 28.68 -17.12
N LEU A 461 -4.62 29.40 -16.34
CA LEU A 461 -4.24 29.05 -14.96
C LEU A 461 -5.07 29.74 -13.88
N THR A 462 -6.05 30.58 -14.24
CA THR A 462 -7.13 30.95 -13.32
C THR A 462 -8.26 29.95 -13.46
N ILE A 463 -8.27 28.94 -12.59
CA ILE A 463 -9.47 28.14 -12.33
C ILE A 463 -10.56 29.13 -11.89
N PRO A 464 -11.74 29.19 -12.53
CA PRO A 464 -12.87 29.90 -11.95
C PRO A 464 -13.26 29.13 -10.69
N VAL A 465 -13.01 29.72 -9.53
CA VAL A 465 -13.70 29.31 -8.30
C VAL A 465 -15.19 29.53 -8.57
N PRO A 466 -16.08 28.53 -8.43
CA PRO A 466 -17.50 28.79 -8.54
C PRO A 466 -17.87 29.78 -7.44
N ALA A 467 -18.51 30.88 -7.82
CA ALA A 467 -19.01 31.87 -6.87
C ALA A 467 -20.02 31.19 -5.95
N THR A 468 -19.60 30.82 -4.74
CA THR A 468 -20.53 30.50 -3.66
C THR A 468 -21.20 31.79 -3.25
N GLY A 469 -22.48 31.93 -3.61
CA GLY A 469 -23.38 32.95 -3.08
C GLY A 469 -23.28 33.01 -1.56
N GLY A 470 -23.24 34.23 -1.04
CA GLY A 470 -22.84 34.53 0.32
C GLY A 470 -23.79 34.02 1.40
N LEU A 471 -23.21 33.78 2.56
CA LEU A 471 -23.67 34.17 3.91
C LEU A 471 -22.82 33.41 4.95
N CYS A 472 -21.73 34.03 5.43
CA CYS A 472 -21.32 34.03 6.84
C CYS A 472 -20.01 34.82 6.99
N SER A 473 -20.13 36.14 7.12
CA SER A 473 -19.07 36.97 7.70
C SER A 473 -19.01 36.76 9.21
N LEU A 474 -17.81 36.89 9.78
CA LEU A 474 -17.45 36.99 11.21
C LEU A 474 -16.90 35.69 11.83
N ALA A 475 -15.59 35.49 11.68
CA ALA A 475 -14.63 35.12 12.73
C ALA A 475 -13.38 34.49 12.08
N ASN A 476 -12.39 35.28 11.66
CA ASN A 476 -11.04 34.76 11.34
C ASN A 476 -9.95 35.84 11.21
N SER A 477 -10.01 36.92 11.99
CA SER A 477 -9.02 38.01 11.93
C SER A 477 -7.96 37.97 13.04
N THR A 478 -7.67 36.84 13.67
CA THR A 478 -6.71 36.81 14.81
C THR A 478 -5.66 35.70 14.82
N ILE A 479 -5.51 34.93 13.73
CA ILE A 479 -4.52 33.82 13.67
C ILE A 479 -3.34 34.13 12.73
N SER A 480 -3.48 35.10 11.81
CA SER A 480 -2.43 35.40 10.82
C SER A 480 -1.26 36.23 11.37
N GLU A 481 -1.44 37.03 12.43
CA GLU A 481 -0.40 37.94 12.93
C GLU A 481 0.59 37.31 13.95
N LYS A 482 0.31 36.08 14.43
CA LYS A 482 1.21 35.39 15.39
C LYS A 482 2.28 34.51 14.73
N ARG A 483 2.25 34.33 13.40
CA ARG A 483 3.18 33.42 12.69
C ARG A 483 4.48 34.07 12.21
N GLU A 484 4.60 35.40 12.23
CA GLU A 484 5.81 36.11 11.76
C GLU A 484 6.77 36.57 12.88
N LYS A 485 6.49 36.29 14.16
CA LYS A 485 7.33 36.76 15.28
C LYS A 485 8.14 35.70 16.03
N LEU A 486 8.26 34.46 15.52
CA LEU A 486 8.99 33.38 16.19
C LEU A 486 10.11 32.74 15.34
N ILE A 487 10.81 33.55 14.52
CA ILE A 487 12.05 33.16 13.81
C ILE A 487 13.21 34.11 14.18
N LYS A 488 13.20 34.69 15.38
CA LYS A 488 14.37 35.36 15.99
C LYS A 488 14.37 35.23 17.52
N SER A 489 14.78 34.07 18.02
CA SER A 489 15.51 33.90 19.29
C SER A 489 15.52 32.41 19.70
N VAL A 490 16.72 31.95 20.06
CA VAL A 490 17.15 30.60 20.50
C VAL A 490 17.57 29.67 19.37
#